data_AF-A0A3C0VD72-F1
#
_entry.id   AF-A0A3C0VD72-F1
#
_cell.length_a   1.000
_cell.length_b   1.000
_cell.length_c   1.000
_cell.angle_alpha   90.00
_cell.angle_beta   90.00
_cell.angle_gamma   90.00
#
_symmetry.space_group_name_H-M   'P 1'
#
loop_
_entity.id
_entity.type
_entity.pdbx_description
1 polymer ?
#
loop_
_entity_poly.entity_id
_entity_poly.type
_entity_poly.pdbx_seq_one_letter_code
_entity_poly.pdbx_strand_id
1 'polypeptide(L)'
;MVTTGRACNARRARAAFTLLEVVIAMAILVMVLMICYQILGSTLEASDQIDRKTRPDKIGDAIMGAIRRDLQGVVWYGRGEDVFRGDDGGVGETARDEVHFFTTTRPVAMVQGRLGNEQWWTGVTSVSYVLHQSREVDGCYVLLRRESTEIAENPFETGTYFELYGKMKFLDIL
;
A
#
# COMPACT_ATOMS: atom_id res chain seq x y z
N MET A 1 73.96 64.30 -26.38
CA MET A 1 74.21 62.88 -26.09
C MET A 1 72.97 62.33 -25.41
N VAL A 2 72.46 61.22 -25.92
CA VAL A 2 71.12 60.64 -25.73
C VAL A 2 70.93 60.00 -24.36
N THR A 3 69.74 60.11 -23.76
CA THR A 3 69.09 59.01 -23.01
C THR A 3 67.57 59.21 -22.97
N THR A 4 66.86 58.59 -23.90
CA THR A 4 65.40 58.40 -23.86
C THR A 4 65.07 57.18 -22.98
N GLY A 5 64.36 57.40 -21.88
CA GLY A 5 63.83 56.34 -21.03
C GLY A 5 62.73 55.55 -21.75
N ARG A 6 62.94 54.26 -21.98
CA ARG A 6 61.92 53.33 -22.49
C ARG A 6 61.05 52.84 -21.33
N ALA A 7 59.76 53.16 -21.38
CA ALA A 7 58.74 52.53 -20.57
C ALA A 7 58.60 51.05 -20.98
N CYS A 8 58.78 50.14 -20.02
CA CYS A 8 58.52 48.71 -20.21
C CYS A 8 57.01 48.48 -20.13
N ASN A 9 56.36 48.41 -21.28
CA ASN A 9 54.93 48.14 -21.38
C ASN A 9 54.72 46.62 -21.26
N ALA A 10 54.44 46.15 -20.05
CA ALA A 10 54.10 44.75 -19.79
C ALA A 10 52.77 44.43 -20.49
N ARG A 11 52.84 43.88 -21.71
CA ARG A 11 51.68 43.32 -22.39
C ARG A 11 51.15 42.16 -21.54
N ARG A 12 50.08 42.40 -20.78
CA ARG A 12 49.21 41.31 -20.30
C ARG A 12 48.72 40.57 -21.55
N ALA A 13 49.24 39.37 -21.76
CA ALA A 13 48.69 38.46 -22.75
C ALA A 13 47.25 38.17 -22.32
N ARG A 14 46.28 38.81 -22.99
CA ARG A 14 44.89 38.36 -22.96
C ARG A 14 44.87 37.03 -23.69
N ALA A 15 44.96 35.94 -22.94
CA ALA A 15 44.68 34.61 -23.44
C ALA A 15 43.18 34.57 -23.76
N ALA A 16 42.83 34.78 -25.02
CA ALA A 16 41.50 34.49 -25.52
C ALA A 16 41.36 32.97 -25.58
N PHE A 17 40.26 32.43 -25.03
CA PHE A 17 39.92 31.02 -25.11
C PHE A 17 39.99 30.55 -26.57
N THR A 18 40.69 29.45 -26.79
CA THR A 18 40.75 28.88 -28.15
C THR A 18 39.41 28.20 -28.46
N LEU A 19 38.98 28.24 -29.71
CA LEU A 19 37.75 27.58 -30.16
C LEU A 19 37.81 26.06 -29.84
N LEU A 20 39.00 25.47 -29.94
CA LEU A 20 39.27 24.08 -29.58
C LEU A 20 39.01 23.78 -28.09
N GLU A 21 39.39 24.68 -27.19
CA GLU A 21 39.16 24.52 -25.75
C GLU A 21 37.67 24.55 -25.39
N VAL A 22 36.90 25.41 -26.05
CA VAL A 22 35.44 25.45 -25.88
C VAL A 22 34.79 24.16 -26.36
N VAL A 23 35.23 23.62 -27.51
CA VAL A 23 34.71 22.34 -28.03
C VAL A 23 35.03 21.18 -27.09
N ILE A 24 36.24 21.13 -26.54
CA ILE A 24 36.63 20.10 -25.56
C ILE A 24 35.80 20.24 -24.27
N ALA A 25 35.62 21.46 -23.76
CA ALA A 25 34.81 21.70 -22.57
C ALA A 25 33.34 21.27 -22.79
N MET A 26 32.77 21.55 -23.96
CA MET A 26 31.42 21.10 -24.32
C MET A 26 31.34 19.57 -24.42
N ALA A 27 32.34 18.90 -25.01
CA ALA A 27 32.37 17.45 -25.11
C ALA A 27 32.40 16.78 -23.72
N ILE A 28 33.21 17.32 -22.80
CA ILE A 28 33.27 16.86 -21.41
C ILE A 28 31.93 17.11 -20.70
N LEU A 29 31.32 18.29 -20.88
CA LEU A 29 30.03 18.61 -20.29
C LEU A 29 28.94 17.62 -20.72
N VAL A 30 28.87 17.28 -22.01
CA VAL A 30 27.89 16.32 -22.54
C VAL A 30 28.13 14.92 -21.96
N MET A 31 29.39 14.51 -21.83
CA MET A 31 29.73 13.22 -21.23
C MET A 31 29.31 13.16 -19.75
N VAL A 32 29.58 14.21 -18.99
CA VAL A 32 29.17 14.31 -17.58
C VAL A 32 27.64 14.29 -17.47
N LEU A 33 26.93 15.03 -18.32
CA LEU A 33 25.46 15.03 -18.37
C LEU A 33 24.90 13.64 -18.67
N MET A 34 25.50 12.88 -19.59
CA MET A 34 25.08 11.49 -19.85
C MET A 34 25.25 10.59 -18.63
N ILE A 35 26.39 10.69 -17.93
CA ILE A 35 26.63 9.90 -16.71
C ILE A 35 25.60 10.26 -15.63
N CYS A 36 25.36 11.56 -15.41
CA CYS A 36 24.33 12.03 -14.47
C CYS A 36 22.94 11.51 -14.85
N TYR A 37 22.60 11.49 -16.14
CA TYR A 37 21.32 10.98 -16.62
C TYR A 37 21.17 9.48 -16.38
N GLN A 38 22.22 8.69 -16.62
CA GLN A 38 22.22 7.26 -16.31
C GLN A 38 22.05 6.98 -14.82
N ILE A 39 22.76 7.72 -13.96
CA ILE A 39 22.63 7.60 -12.51
C ILE A 39 21.19 7.93 -12.08
N LEU A 40 20.63 9.04 -12.58
CA LEU A 40 19.25 9.42 -12.30
C LEU A 40 18.26 8.33 -12.73
N GLY A 41 18.41 7.80 -13.95
CA GLY A 41 17.58 6.70 -14.44
C GLY A 41 17.64 5.47 -13.54
N SER A 42 18.86 5.03 -13.20
CA SER A 42 19.06 3.88 -12.31
C SER A 42 18.46 4.09 -10.91
N THR A 43 18.51 5.32 -10.39
CA THR A 43 17.95 5.66 -9.07
C THR A 43 16.42 5.62 -9.10
N LEU A 44 15.80 6.14 -10.17
CA LEU A 44 14.35 6.11 -10.33
C LEU A 44 13.84 4.67 -10.49
N GLU A 45 14.52 3.84 -11.28
CA GLU A 45 14.16 2.42 -11.42
C GLU A 45 14.32 1.65 -10.12
N ALA A 46 15.41 1.88 -9.37
CA ALA A 46 15.62 1.27 -8.07
C ALA A 46 14.52 1.69 -7.07
N SER A 47 14.13 2.96 -7.07
CA SER A 47 13.04 3.47 -6.24
C SER A 47 11.70 2.81 -6.58
N ASP A 48 11.36 2.69 -7.86
CA ASP A 48 10.11 2.04 -8.28
C ASP A 48 10.10 0.56 -7.93
N GLN A 49 11.25 -0.14 -8.05
CA GLN A 49 11.36 -1.53 -7.62
C GLN A 49 11.19 -1.69 -6.11
N ILE A 50 11.75 -0.79 -5.31
CA ILE A 50 11.58 -0.81 -3.85
C ILE A 50 10.12 -0.58 -3.49
N ASP A 51 9.45 0.38 -4.11
CA ASP A 51 8.03 0.66 -3.88
C ASP A 51 7.15 -0.53 -4.25
N ARG A 52 7.42 -1.17 -5.39
CA ARG A 52 6.67 -2.37 -5.83
C ARG A 52 6.85 -3.56 -4.89
N LYS A 53 8.03 -3.73 -4.29
CA LYS A 53 8.29 -4.82 -3.33
C LYS A 53 7.76 -4.51 -1.92
N THR A 54 7.84 -3.27 -1.49
CA THR A 54 7.48 -2.89 -0.11
C THR A 54 5.96 -2.74 0.09
N ARG A 55 5.21 -2.35 -0.95
CA ARG A 55 3.75 -2.17 -0.84
C ARG A 55 3.00 -3.47 -0.51
N PRO A 56 3.23 -4.61 -1.21
CA PRO A 56 2.60 -5.88 -0.87
C PRO A 56 2.89 -6.32 0.57
N ASP A 57 4.14 -6.21 1.02
CA ASP A 57 4.55 -6.67 2.36
C ASP A 57 3.84 -5.91 3.47
N LYS A 58 3.80 -4.57 3.39
CA LYS A 58 3.10 -3.74 4.39
C LYS A 58 1.59 -3.98 4.42
N ILE A 59 0.99 -4.25 3.26
CA ILE A 59 -0.44 -4.51 3.17
C ILE A 59 -0.78 -5.90 3.72
N GLY A 60 0.05 -6.91 3.43
CA GLY A 60 -0.09 -8.26 3.98
C GLY A 60 -0.06 -8.27 5.50
N ASP A 61 0.91 -7.59 6.12
CA ASP A 61 1.03 -7.46 7.58
C ASP A 61 -0.20 -6.78 8.20
N ALA A 62 -0.75 -5.74 7.54
CA ALA A 62 -1.93 -5.05 8.03
C ALA A 62 -3.18 -5.94 8.02
N ILE A 63 -3.38 -6.72 6.95
CA ILE A 63 -4.51 -7.66 6.80
C ILE A 63 -4.38 -8.78 7.82
N MET A 64 -3.21 -9.42 7.92
CA MET A 64 -2.96 -10.48 8.88
C MET A 64 -3.09 -9.99 10.32
N GLY A 65 -2.66 -8.75 10.59
CA GLY A 65 -2.88 -8.08 11.87
C GLY A 65 -4.37 -7.86 12.17
N ALA A 66 -5.17 -7.49 11.17
CA ALA A 66 -6.62 -7.33 11.34
C ALA A 66 -7.30 -8.68 11.62
N ILE A 67 -7.05 -9.70 10.79
CA ILE A 67 -7.58 -11.06 10.97
C ILE A 67 -7.17 -11.62 12.34
N ARG A 68 -5.90 -11.50 12.71
CA ARG A 68 -5.40 -11.94 14.01
C ARG A 68 -6.12 -11.27 15.16
N ARG A 69 -6.30 -9.94 15.11
CA ARG A 69 -7.02 -9.20 16.17
C ARG A 69 -8.45 -9.69 16.31
N ASP A 70 -9.14 -9.90 15.19
CA ASP A 70 -10.52 -10.38 15.20
C ASP A 70 -10.62 -11.81 15.74
N LEU A 71 -9.73 -12.72 15.32
CA LEU A 71 -9.64 -14.08 15.82
C LEU A 71 -9.27 -14.16 17.31
N GLN A 72 -8.36 -13.31 17.78
CA GLN A 72 -8.01 -13.23 19.20
C GLN A 72 -9.16 -12.73 20.06
N GLY A 73 -10.04 -11.91 19.49
CA GLY A 73 -11.22 -11.39 20.15
C GLY A 73 -12.44 -12.31 20.05
N VAL A 74 -12.33 -13.50 19.47
CA VAL A 74 -13.47 -14.42 19.28
C VAL A 74 -14.15 -14.74 20.60
N VAL A 75 -15.47 -14.66 20.62
CA VAL A 75 -16.28 -14.93 21.81
C VAL A 75 -17.40 -15.91 21.53
N TRP A 76 -17.68 -16.74 22.54
CA TRP A 76 -18.83 -17.63 22.52
C TRP A 76 -20.11 -16.88 22.90
N TYR A 77 -20.98 -16.65 21.92
CA TYR A 77 -22.24 -15.91 22.12
C TYR A 77 -23.47 -16.84 22.16
N GLY A 78 -23.43 -17.88 23.01
CA GLY A 78 -24.61 -18.65 23.44
C GLY A 78 -25.52 -19.27 22.35
N ARG A 79 -25.10 -19.27 21.08
CA ARG A 79 -25.87 -19.68 19.90
C ARG A 79 -25.53 -21.09 19.40
N GLY A 80 -24.93 -21.91 20.27
CA GLY A 80 -24.51 -23.27 19.89
C GLY A 80 -23.35 -23.24 18.90
N GLU A 81 -23.36 -24.14 17.92
CA GLU A 81 -22.25 -24.31 16.96
C GLU A 81 -22.12 -23.14 15.97
N ASP A 82 -23.12 -22.27 15.86
CA ASP A 82 -23.17 -21.14 14.91
C ASP A 82 -22.36 -19.91 15.36
N VAL A 83 -21.46 -20.07 16.33
CA VAL A 83 -20.61 -18.98 16.82
C VAL A 83 -19.38 -18.77 15.94
N PHE A 84 -18.88 -19.86 15.35
CA PHE A 84 -17.73 -19.84 14.45
C PHE A 84 -18.03 -20.80 13.30
N ARG A 85 -18.26 -20.27 12.10
CA ARG A 85 -18.66 -21.02 10.92
C ARG A 85 -17.69 -20.73 9.78
N GLY A 86 -17.05 -21.77 9.26
CA GLY A 86 -16.43 -21.76 7.95
C GLY A 86 -17.45 -22.25 6.92
N ASP A 87 -17.58 -21.55 5.81
CA ASP A 87 -18.33 -22.01 4.63
C ASP A 87 -17.31 -22.31 3.53
N ASP A 88 -17.21 -23.59 3.14
CA ASP A 88 -16.33 -24.04 2.06
C ASP A 88 -17.06 -23.81 0.74
N GLY A 89 -16.51 -22.92 -0.09
CA GLY A 89 -17.08 -22.60 -1.39
C GLY A 89 -16.88 -23.69 -2.45
N GLY A 90 -16.27 -24.82 -2.08
CA GLY A 90 -15.99 -25.98 -2.92
C GLY A 90 -14.62 -25.92 -3.61
N VAL A 91 -14.43 -26.77 -4.63
CA VAL A 91 -13.14 -26.89 -5.35
C VAL A 91 -13.27 -26.34 -6.76
N GLY A 92 -12.46 -25.33 -7.12
CA GLY A 92 -12.41 -24.77 -8.48
C GLY A 92 -11.88 -23.32 -8.52
N GLU A 93 -11.79 -22.73 -9.72
CA GLU A 93 -11.36 -21.33 -9.86
C GLU A 93 -12.31 -20.33 -9.20
N THR A 94 -13.55 -20.73 -8.87
CA THR A 94 -14.58 -19.94 -8.20
C THR A 94 -14.80 -20.31 -6.74
N ALA A 95 -13.95 -21.18 -6.17
CA ALA A 95 -13.99 -21.53 -4.75
C ALA A 95 -13.82 -20.26 -3.90
N ARG A 96 -14.73 -20.07 -2.95
CA ARG A 96 -14.78 -18.88 -2.09
C ARG A 96 -15.07 -19.32 -0.67
N ASP A 97 -14.00 -19.45 0.10
CA ASP A 97 -14.15 -19.77 1.50
C ASP A 97 -14.57 -18.50 2.24
N GLU A 98 -15.57 -18.66 3.09
CA GLU A 98 -16.03 -17.63 4.00
C GLU A 98 -15.81 -18.08 5.43
N VAL A 99 -15.47 -17.13 6.31
CA VAL A 99 -15.41 -17.41 7.75
C VAL A 99 -16.19 -16.35 8.51
N HIS A 100 -17.02 -16.82 9.42
CA HIS A 100 -17.98 -16.05 10.18
C HIS A 100 -17.80 -16.31 11.66
N PHE A 101 -17.69 -15.25 12.45
CA PHE A 101 -17.61 -15.39 13.90
C PHE A 101 -18.00 -14.13 14.66
N PHE A 102 -18.22 -14.28 15.96
CA PHE A 102 -18.41 -13.16 16.87
C PHE A 102 -17.09 -12.78 17.53
N THR A 103 -16.80 -11.48 17.58
CA THR A 103 -15.60 -10.93 18.19
C THR A 103 -15.91 -9.75 19.10
N THR A 104 -15.03 -9.50 20.07
CA THR A 104 -15.05 -8.31 20.93
C THR A 104 -14.28 -7.13 20.34
N THR A 105 -13.65 -7.33 19.18
CA THR A 105 -12.97 -6.24 18.47
C THR A 105 -13.95 -5.14 18.10
N ARG A 106 -13.54 -3.88 18.33
CA ARG A 106 -14.36 -2.72 17.98
C ARG A 106 -14.60 -2.67 16.46
N PRO A 107 -15.83 -2.33 16.03
CA PRO A 107 -16.16 -2.15 14.63
C PRO A 107 -15.38 -0.97 14.02
N VAL A 108 -15.08 -1.07 12.73
CA VAL A 108 -14.36 -0.07 11.93
C VAL A 108 -15.27 1.13 11.66
N ALA A 109 -16.51 0.90 11.24
CA ALA A 109 -17.53 1.93 11.28
C ALA A 109 -17.98 2.10 12.73
N MET A 110 -17.45 3.13 13.38
CA MET A 110 -18.17 3.74 14.50
C MET A 110 -19.46 4.34 13.93
N VAL A 111 -20.53 3.55 13.85
CA VAL A 111 -21.85 4.08 13.59
C VAL A 111 -22.14 5.08 14.71
N GLN A 112 -22.03 6.38 14.41
CA GLN A 112 -22.58 7.45 15.23
C GLN A 112 -24.10 7.37 15.13
N GLY A 113 -24.70 6.43 15.88
CA GLY A 113 -26.13 6.41 16.10
C GLY A 113 -26.50 7.55 17.02
N ARG A 114 -26.92 8.69 16.46
CA ARG A 114 -27.45 9.82 17.24
C ARG A 114 -28.94 9.63 17.46
N LEU A 115 -29.31 9.04 18.60
CA LEU A 115 -30.64 9.08 19.21
C LEU A 115 -30.48 9.17 20.74
N GLY A 116 -30.46 10.38 21.31
CA GLY A 116 -30.39 10.54 22.76
C GLY A 116 -29.05 10.16 23.43
N ASN A 117 -29.05 10.15 24.76
CA ASN A 117 -27.88 10.37 25.62
C ASN A 117 -27.05 9.15 26.01
N GLU A 118 -27.34 7.94 25.53
CA GLU A 118 -26.54 6.76 25.89
C GLU A 118 -26.37 5.81 24.70
N GLN A 119 -25.15 5.73 24.17
CA GLN A 119 -24.77 4.77 23.15
C GLN A 119 -24.10 3.57 23.83
N TRP A 120 -24.85 2.49 23.95
CA TRP A 120 -24.37 1.25 24.55
C TRP A 120 -23.64 0.48 23.46
N TRP A 121 -22.32 0.33 23.59
CA TRP A 121 -21.58 -0.63 22.78
C TRP A 121 -21.99 -2.02 23.23
N THR A 122 -22.58 -2.80 22.33
CA THR A 122 -22.56 -4.25 22.49
C THR A 122 -21.09 -4.64 22.49
N GLY A 123 -20.60 -5.28 23.56
CA GLY A 123 -19.20 -5.73 23.62
C GLY A 123 -18.85 -6.80 22.59
N VAL A 124 -19.79 -7.13 21.69
CA VAL A 124 -19.73 -8.23 20.73
C VAL A 124 -20.21 -7.73 19.37
N THR A 125 -19.39 -7.94 18.36
CA THR A 125 -19.64 -7.62 16.94
C THR A 125 -19.55 -8.92 16.14
N SER A 126 -20.42 -9.10 15.15
CA SER A 126 -20.27 -10.18 14.18
C SER A 126 -19.36 -9.75 13.05
N VAL A 127 -18.42 -10.60 12.68
CA VAL A 127 -17.45 -10.35 11.61
C VAL A 127 -17.51 -11.50 10.62
N SER A 128 -17.33 -11.18 9.34
CA SER A 128 -17.17 -12.19 8.29
C SER A 128 -16.11 -11.78 7.29
N TYR A 129 -15.30 -12.74 6.86
CA TYR A 129 -14.34 -12.55 5.77
C TYR A 129 -14.86 -13.28 4.54
N VAL A 130 -14.97 -12.55 3.43
CA VAL A 130 -15.57 -13.04 2.20
C VAL A 130 -14.71 -12.62 1.02
N LEU A 131 -14.55 -13.51 0.04
CA LEU A 131 -13.90 -13.20 -1.23
C LEU A 131 -14.92 -12.81 -2.30
N HIS A 132 -14.66 -11.71 -3.01
CA HIS A 132 -15.42 -11.31 -4.18
C HIS A 132 -14.51 -11.21 -5.40
N GLN A 133 -15.00 -11.52 -6.60
CA GLN A 133 -14.20 -11.39 -7.81
C GLN A 133 -13.81 -9.93 -8.04
N SER A 134 -12.52 -9.68 -8.26
CA SER A 134 -12.04 -8.35 -8.57
C SER A 134 -12.49 -7.92 -9.97
N ARG A 135 -13.05 -6.71 -10.06
CA ARG A 135 -13.40 -6.08 -11.35
C ARG A 135 -12.20 -5.41 -12.00
N GLU A 136 -11.15 -5.14 -11.23
CA GLU A 136 -9.97 -4.41 -11.69
C GLU A 136 -8.87 -5.32 -12.21
N VAL A 137 -8.73 -6.51 -11.62
CA VAL A 137 -7.64 -7.44 -11.94
C VAL A 137 -8.24 -8.82 -12.20
N ASP A 138 -8.11 -9.29 -13.44
CA ASP A 138 -8.57 -10.61 -13.83
C ASP A 138 -7.80 -11.72 -13.10
N GLY A 139 -8.51 -12.78 -12.71
CA GLY A 139 -7.97 -13.88 -11.92
C GLY A 139 -7.60 -13.53 -10.47
N CYS A 140 -8.02 -12.37 -9.96
CA CYS A 140 -7.84 -11.96 -8.56
C CYS A 140 -9.17 -11.75 -7.84
N TYR A 141 -9.08 -11.82 -6.52
CA TYR A 141 -10.17 -11.62 -5.58
C TYR A 141 -9.93 -10.39 -4.70
N VAL A 142 -11.04 -9.80 -4.29
CA VAL A 142 -11.14 -8.76 -3.28
C VAL A 142 -11.51 -9.42 -1.96
N LEU A 143 -10.63 -9.29 -0.96
CA LEU A 143 -10.96 -9.64 0.41
C LEU A 143 -11.82 -8.53 1.01
N LEU A 144 -13.03 -8.91 1.38
CA LEU A 144 -13.96 -8.07 2.09
C LEU A 144 -14.08 -8.55 3.54
N ARG A 145 -14.12 -7.59 4.46
CA ARG A 145 -14.50 -7.81 5.86
C ARG A 145 -15.87 -7.20 6.07
N ARG A 146 -16.86 -8.05 6.34
CA ARG A 146 -18.19 -7.66 6.77
C ARG A 146 -18.20 -7.52 8.29
N GLU A 147 -18.84 -6.48 8.80
CA GLU A 147 -19.12 -6.32 10.23
C GLU A 147 -20.56 -5.90 10.49
N SER A 148 -21.16 -6.45 11.55
CA SER A 148 -22.45 -6.01 12.06
C SER A 148 -22.44 -5.94 13.59
N THR A 149 -22.81 -4.77 14.13
CA THR A 149 -22.99 -4.52 15.56
C THR A 149 -24.36 -4.97 16.06
N GLU A 150 -25.31 -5.19 15.14
CA GLU A 150 -26.65 -5.66 15.45
C GLU A 150 -26.68 -7.19 15.41
N ILE A 151 -26.89 -7.80 16.57
CA ILE A 151 -27.01 -9.25 16.68
C ILE A 151 -28.45 -9.65 16.34
N ALA A 152 -28.73 -9.77 15.03
CA ALA A 152 -30.03 -10.22 14.50
C ALA A 152 -30.20 -11.75 14.59
N GLU A 153 -31.35 -12.28 14.15
CA GLU A 153 -31.54 -13.74 13.98
C GLU A 153 -30.51 -14.33 13.00
N ASN A 154 -30.22 -13.62 11.89
CA ASN A 154 -29.18 -13.97 10.92
C ASN A 154 -28.01 -12.96 10.95
N PRO A 155 -27.11 -13.04 11.94
CA PRO A 155 -26.08 -12.02 12.18
C PRO A 155 -25.00 -11.99 11.11
N PHE A 156 -24.85 -13.07 10.34
CA PHE A 156 -23.87 -13.15 9.26
C PHE A 156 -24.44 -12.73 7.90
N GLU A 157 -25.74 -12.45 7.76
CA GLU A 157 -26.30 -12.02 6.47
C GLU A 157 -26.40 -10.49 6.36
N THR A 158 -26.23 -9.78 7.47
CA THR A 158 -26.37 -8.33 7.56
C THR A 158 -25.04 -7.67 7.91
N GLY A 159 -24.94 -6.35 7.69
CA GLY A 159 -23.76 -5.57 8.06
C GLY A 159 -23.15 -4.77 6.91
N THR A 160 -22.03 -4.12 7.21
CA THR A 160 -21.28 -3.27 6.28
C THR A 160 -20.05 -4.01 5.79
N TYR A 161 -19.80 -4.01 4.48
CA TYR A 161 -18.60 -4.56 3.86
C TYR A 161 -17.50 -3.51 3.76
N PHE A 162 -16.29 -3.89 4.15
CA PHE A 162 -15.08 -3.11 4.01
C PHE A 162 -14.09 -3.86 3.13
N GLU A 163 -13.63 -3.23 2.06
CA GLU A 163 -12.55 -3.77 1.25
C GLU A 163 -11.23 -3.68 2.02
N LEU A 164 -10.59 -4.84 2.18
CA LEU A 164 -9.26 -4.93 2.78
C LEU A 164 -8.18 -4.98 1.70
N TYR A 165 -8.39 -5.77 0.63
CA TYR A 165 -7.38 -5.94 -0.41
C TYR A 165 -7.93 -6.53 -1.71
N GLY A 166 -7.65 -5.88 -2.84
CA GLY A 166 -8.18 -6.25 -4.16
C GLY A 166 -7.36 -7.23 -5.02
N LYS A 167 -6.24 -7.76 -4.52
CA LYS A 167 -5.31 -8.62 -5.30
C LYS A 167 -5.01 -9.96 -4.62
N MET A 168 -6.01 -10.56 -3.98
CA MET A 168 -5.92 -11.91 -3.42
C MET A 168 -6.01 -12.99 -4.51
N LYS A 169 -5.28 -14.08 -4.35
CA LYS A 169 -5.35 -15.24 -5.25
C LYS A 169 -6.37 -16.28 -4.77
N PHE A 170 -6.34 -16.59 -3.48
CA PHE A 170 -7.24 -17.52 -2.81
C PHE A 170 -7.22 -17.25 -1.30
N LEU A 171 -8.25 -17.73 -0.62
CA LEU A 171 -8.34 -17.87 0.84
C LEU A 171 -8.79 -19.30 1.06
N ASP A 172 -8.07 -20.04 1.88
CA ASP A 172 -8.30 -21.46 2.15
C ASP A 172 -8.38 -21.63 3.67
N ILE A 173 -9.49 -22.20 4.14
CA ILE A 173 -9.79 -22.40 5.56
C ILE A 173 -10.06 -23.88 5.78
N LEU A 174 -8.98 -24.61 6.10
CA LEU A 174 -8.93 -26.05 6.41
C LEU A 174 -9.91 -26.50 7.51
#